data_AF-A0A1F9MJ26-F1
#
_entry.id   AF-A0A1F9MJ26-F1
#
_cell.length_a   1.000
_cell.length_b   1.000
_cell.length_c   1.000
_cell.angle_alpha   90.00
_cell.angle_beta   90.00
_cell.angle_gamma   90.00
#
_symmetry.space_group_name_H-M   'P 1'
#
loop_
_entity.id
_entity.type
_entity.pdbx_description
1 polymer ?
#
loop_
_entity_poly.entity_id
_entity_poly.type
_entity_poly.pdbx_seq_one_letter_code
_entity_poly.pdbx_strand_id
1 'polypeptide(L)'
;MKELMVKAFWDEKAEVWVAESEDVPGLITEATTMESLISKLKVLIPELLEANGVIFEINGTEQIPFHLLSERSEKIQRPGHV
;
A
#
# COMPACT_ATOMS: atom_id res chain seq x y z
N MET A 1 -15.52 5.57 12.15
CA MET A 1 -15.10 5.08 10.81
C MET A 1 -13.88 4.22 11.03
N LYS A 2 -13.84 3.01 10.45
CA LYS A 2 -12.62 2.21 10.43
C LYS A 2 -11.77 2.74 9.28
N GLU A 3 -10.58 3.25 9.57
CA GLU A 3 -9.63 3.70 8.56
C GLU A 3 -8.94 2.46 7.97
N LEU A 4 -8.89 2.35 6.64
CA LEU A 4 -8.24 1.21 5.97
C LEU A 4 -6.72 1.36 6.08
N MET A 5 -6.05 0.42 6.74
CA MET A 5 -4.61 0.44 6.90
C MET A 5 -3.93 -0.36 5.80
N VAL A 6 -3.14 0.31 4.98
CA VAL A 6 -2.28 -0.33 3.97
C VAL A 6 -0.84 -0.25 4.44
N LYS A 7 -0.15 -1.39 4.44
CA LYS A 7 1.29 -1.46 4.72
C LYS A 7 2.03 -1.57 3.40
N ALA A 8 3.11 -0.82 3.27
CA ALA A 8 4.03 -0.94 2.15
C ALA A 8 5.46 -1.14 2.66
N PHE A 9 6.18 -2.04 2.01
CA PHE A 9 7.59 -2.28 2.28
C PHE A 9 8.37 -2.30 0.97
N TRP A 10 9.63 -1.91 1.05
CA TRP A 10 10.53 -1.96 -0.09
C TRP A 10 11.16 -3.35 -0.24
N ASP A 11 11.01 -3.98 -1.42
CA ASP A 11 11.71 -5.20 -1.78
C ASP A 11 13.01 -4.84 -2.53
N GLU A 12 14.14 -4.97 -1.83
CA GLU A 12 15.48 -4.68 -2.37
C GLU A 12 15.89 -5.58 -3.55
N LYS A 13 15.35 -6.80 -3.65
CA LYS A 13 15.72 -7.73 -4.75
C LYS A 13 15.00 -7.38 -6.03
N ALA A 14 13.77 -6.90 -5.92
CA ALA A 14 12.93 -6.54 -7.05
C ALA A 14 12.94 -5.03 -7.37
N GLU A 15 13.52 -4.21 -6.49
CA GLU A 15 13.56 -2.75 -6.60
C GLU A 15 12.15 -2.13 -6.75
N VAL A 16 11.20 -2.65 -5.97
CA VAL A 16 9.81 -2.20 -5.96
C VAL A 16 9.28 -2.04 -4.55
N TRP A 17 8.31 -1.15 -4.39
CA TRP A 17 7.42 -1.14 -3.24
C TRP A 17 6.36 -2.22 -3.41
N VAL A 18 6.14 -3.01 -2.36
CA VAL A 18 5.05 -3.99 -2.26
C VAL A 18 4.06 -3.49 -1.21
N ALA A 19 2.77 -3.56 -1.50
CA ALA A 19 1.70 -3.18 -0.59
C ALA A 19 0.73 -4.33 -0.31
N GLU A 20 0.31 -4.43 0.94
CA GLU A 20 -0.66 -5.40 1.44
C GLU A 20 -1.57 -4.77 2.52
N SER A 21 -2.75 -5.35 2.73
CA SER A 21 -3.68 -4.91 3.78
C SER A 21 -4.59 -6.04 4.24
N GLU A 22 -4.76 -6.16 5.56
CA GLU A 22 -5.78 -7.04 6.16
C GLU A 22 -7.19 -6.42 6.09
N ASP A 23 -7.27 -5.09 5.92
CA ASP A 23 -8.54 -4.36 5.82
C ASP A 23 -9.12 -4.38 4.39
N VAL A 24 -8.30 -4.75 3.40
CA VAL A 24 -8.70 -4.85 1.98
C VAL A 24 -8.44 -6.27 1.49
N PRO A 25 -9.44 -7.18 1.56
CA PRO A 25 -9.26 -8.57 1.19
C PRO A 25 -8.72 -8.75 -0.23
N GLY A 26 -7.64 -9.53 -0.35
CA GLY A 26 -6.99 -9.79 -1.63
C GLY A 26 -6.06 -8.67 -2.12
N LEU A 27 -5.80 -7.63 -1.33
CA LEU A 27 -4.84 -6.59 -1.70
C LEU A 27 -3.41 -7.10 -1.57
N ILE A 28 -2.80 -7.36 -2.73
CA ILE A 28 -1.36 -7.51 -2.89
C ILE A 28 -0.97 -6.85 -4.23
N THR A 29 -0.09 -5.85 -4.20
CA THR A 29 0.34 -5.15 -5.41
C THR A 29 1.73 -4.55 -5.22
N GLU A 30 2.40 -4.23 -6.33
CA GLU A 30 3.73 -3.61 -6.31
C GLU A 30 3.86 -2.44 -7.29
N ALA A 31 4.82 -1.55 -7.07
CA ALA A 31 5.22 -0.53 -8.03
C ALA A 31 6.66 -0.03 -7.76
N THR A 32 7.34 0.44 -8.80
CA THR A 32 8.72 0.95 -8.72
C THR A 32 8.85 2.26 -7.95
N THR A 33 7.77 3.03 -7.78
CA THR A 33 7.76 4.29 -7.03
C THR A 33 6.56 4.36 -6.09
N MET A 34 6.70 5.12 -5.00
CA MET A 34 5.62 5.35 -4.05
C MET A 34 4.39 6.01 -4.70
N GLU A 35 4.61 6.98 -5.59
CA GLU A 35 3.52 7.65 -6.32
C GLU A 35 2.76 6.67 -7.24
N SER A 36 3.48 5.81 -7.98
CA SER A 36 2.86 4.77 -8.79
C SER A 36 2.09 3.76 -7.94
N LEU A 37 2.60 3.42 -6.75
CA LEU A 37 1.91 2.55 -5.81
C LEU A 37 0.60 3.20 -5.32
N ILE A 38 0.64 4.46 -4.89
CA ILE A 38 -0.54 5.21 -4.46
C ILE A 38 -1.59 5.29 -5.58
N SER A 39 -1.18 5.55 -6.82
CA SER A 39 -2.09 5.55 -7.98
C SER A 39 -2.75 4.19 -8.19
N LYS A 40 -2.00 3.09 -8.06
CA LYS A 40 -2.57 1.73 -8.15
C LYS A 40 -3.55 1.46 -7.01
N LEU A 41 -3.20 1.82 -5.77
CA LEU A 41 -4.06 1.61 -4.59
C LEU A 41 -5.41 2.31 -4.73
N LYS A 42 -5.45 3.53 -5.28
CA LYS A 42 -6.71 4.26 -5.52
C LYS A 42 -7.66 3.56 -6.50
N VAL A 43 -7.15 2.68 -7.35
CA VAL A 43 -7.95 1.87 -8.28
C VAL A 43 -8.28 0.51 -7.65
N LEU A 44 -7.29 -0.19 -7.11
CA LEU A 44 -7.46 -1.56 -6.62
C LEU A 44 -8.29 -1.66 -5.34
N ILE A 45 -8.16 -0.71 -4.41
CA ILE A 45 -8.91 -0.74 -3.14
C ILE A 45 -10.42 -0.79 -3.38
N PRO A 46 -11.05 0.15 -4.12
CA PRO A 46 -12.50 0.10 -4.35
C PRO A 46 -12.92 -1.17 -5.12
N GLU A 47 -12.16 -1.59 -6.14
CA GLU A 47 -12.46 -2.80 -6.92
C GLU A 47 -12.46 -4.06 -6.05
N LEU A 48 -11.45 -4.22 -5.18
CA LEU A 48 -11.35 -5.36 -4.28
C LEU A 48 -12.44 -5.33 -3.21
N LEU A 49 -12.77 -4.16 -2.66
CA LEU A 49 -13.85 -4.05 -1.68
C LEU A 49 -15.21 -4.40 -2.29
N GLU A 50 -15.47 -3.98 -3.52
CA GLU A 50 -16.70 -4.33 -4.26
C GLU A 50 -16.74 -5.82 -4.57
N ALA A 51 -15.65 -6.38 -5.12
CA ALA A 51 -15.56 -7.79 -5.49
C ALA A 51 -15.75 -8.74 -4.28
N ASN A 52 -15.34 -8.31 -3.09
CA ASN A 52 -15.50 -9.06 -1.85
C ASN A 52 -16.79 -8.72 -1.07
N GLY A 53 -17.64 -7.83 -1.58
CA GLY A 53 -18.92 -7.48 -0.95
C GLY A 53 -18.82 -6.66 0.34
N VAL A 54 -17.64 -6.11 0.66
CA VAL A 54 -17.37 -5.33 1.89
C VAL A 54 -17.54 -3.83 1.70
N ILE A 55 -17.71 -3.35 0.47
CA ILE A 55 -17.82 -1.91 0.16
C ILE A 55 -18.98 -1.22 0.89
N PHE A 56 -20.07 -1.93 1.17
CA PHE A 56 -21.24 -1.39 1.86
C PHE A 56 -21.07 -1.26 3.38
N GLU A 57 -20.06 -1.91 3.97
CA GLU A 57 -19.71 -1.78 5.40
C GLU A 57 -19.00 -0.46 5.69
N ILE A 58 -18.42 0.17 4.66
CA ILE A 58 -17.80 1.49 4.73
C ILE A 58 -18.88 2.55 4.50
N ASN A 59 -19.71 2.80 5.53
CA ASN A 59 -20.76 3.82 5.63
C ASN A 59 -20.92 4.80 4.44
N GLY A 60 -21.48 4.34 3.32
CA GLY A 60 -22.14 5.13 2.27
C GLY A 60 -21.47 6.41 1.73
N THR A 61 -20.18 6.66 1.99
CA THR A 61 -19.48 7.86 1.51
C THR A 61 -18.86 7.59 0.15
N GLU A 62 -18.98 8.52 -0.78
CA GLU A 62 -18.32 8.45 -2.11
C GLU A 62 -16.79 8.35 -2.03
N GLN A 63 -16.21 8.67 -0.87
CA GLN A 63 -14.77 8.63 -0.63
C GLN A 63 -14.44 7.58 0.44
N ILE A 64 -13.45 6.74 0.15
CA ILE A 64 -12.93 5.71 1.04
C ILE A 64 -11.56 6.19 1.56
N PRO A 65 -11.46 6.66 2.82
CA PRO A 65 -10.17 7.05 3.38
C PRO A 65 -9.31 5.81 3.63
N PHE A 66 -8.04 5.89 3.27
CA PHE A 66 -7.03 4.89 3.63
C PHE A 66 -5.76 5.59 4.12
N HIS A 67 -5.04 4.91 5.00
CA HIS A 67 -3.75 5.32 5.51
C HIS A 67 -2.67 4.37 4.98
N LEU A 68 -1.60 4.93 4.43
CA LEU A 68 -0.46 4.18 3.93
C LEU A 68 0.71 4.31 4.89
N LEU A 69 1.06 3.22 5.56
CA LEU A 69 2.28 3.11 6.36
C LEU A 69 3.37 2.46 5.51
N SER A 70 4.45 3.19 5.24
CA SER A 70 5.57 2.68 4.43
C SER A 70 6.84 2.53 5.26
N GLU A 71 7.57 1.43 5.04
CA GLU A 71 8.87 1.16 5.67
C GLU A 71 9.95 0.87 4.60
N ARG A 72 11.10 1.54 4.73
CA ARG A 72 12.30 1.27 3.91
C ARG A 72 13.56 1.38 4.77
N SER A 73 14.43 0.39 4.66
CA SER A 73 15.68 0.29 5.42
C SER A 73 16.88 0.19 4.47
N GLU A 74 17.84 1.11 4.60
CA GLU A 74 19.00 1.22 3.72
C GLU A 74 20.32 0.99 4.49
N LYS A 75 21.37 0.57 3.78
CA LYS A 75 22.72 0.44 4.35
C LYS A 75 23.63 1.54 3.80
N ILE A 76 24.35 2.23 4.69
CA ILE A 76 25.33 3.26 4.30
C ILE A 76 26.75 2.75 4.58
N GLN A 77 27.66 2.95 3.63
CA GLN A 77 29.09 2.69 3.83
C GLN A 77 29.78 3.89 4.47
N ARG A 78 30.65 3.63 5.45
CA ARG A 78 31.50 4.68 6.04
C ARG A 78 32.55 5.12 5.01
N PRO A 79 32.86 6.42 4.90
CA PRO A 79 33.99 6.88 4.09
C PRO A 79 35.27 6.18 4.59
N GLY A 80 36.02 5.55 3.67
CA GLY A 80 37.28 4.91 4.01
C GLY A 80 38.29 5.94 4.50
N HIS A 81 38.91 5.70 5.66
CA HIS A 81 40.14 6.39 6.01
C HIS A 81 41.24 5.78 5.14
N VAL A 82 41.70 6.54 4.15
CA VAL A 82 42.92 6.26 3.39
C VAL A 82 44.12 6.38 4.33
#